data_AF-A0A7Y0G7M1-F1
#
_entry.id   AF-A0A7Y0G7M1-F1
#
_cell.length_a   1.000
_cell.length_b   1.000
_cell.length_c   1.000
_cell.angle_alpha   90.00
_cell.angle_beta   90.00
_cell.angle_gamma   90.00
#
_symmetry.space_group_name_H-M   'P 1'
#
loop_
_entity.id
_entity.type
_entity.pdbx_description
1 polymer ?
#
loop_
_entity_poly.entity_id
_entity_poly.type
_entity_poly.pdbx_seq_one_letter_code
_entity_poly.pdbx_strand_id
1 'polypeptide(L)'
;IAEIVPQDLPDSVLARIRMLMSAGHPEVGHEGCLLRLAFAGDESDRPLLSDVIRRFGIDLSIMHGQVDEIQGKPFGTLAVFARGAREQLNAAVAHLRCAGIHVDRVSNLATGELSHV
;
A
#
# COMPACT_ATOMS: atom_id res chain seq x y z
N ILE A 1 24.05 -1.88 1.38
CA ILE A 1 22.75 -1.18 1.38
C ILE A 1 21.73 -2.29 1.22
N ALA A 2 20.90 -2.53 2.25
CA ALA A 2 20.01 -3.69 2.26
C ALA A 2 19.04 -3.58 1.10
N GLU A 3 19.18 -4.48 0.14
CA GLU A 3 18.23 -4.72 -0.93
C GLU A 3 16.95 -5.22 -0.26
N ILE A 4 16.01 -4.29 -0.02
CA ILE A 4 14.68 -4.63 0.48
C ILE A 4 14.06 -5.45 -0.64
N VAL A 5 14.04 -6.77 -0.43
CA VAL A 5 13.55 -7.78 -1.37
C VAL A 5 12.25 -7.28 -1.99
N PRO A 6 12.10 -7.30 -3.33
CA PRO A 6 10.78 -7.22 -3.93
C PRO A 6 10.03 -8.44 -3.42
N GLN A 7 9.18 -8.25 -2.41
CA GLN A 7 8.20 -9.27 -2.05
C GLN A 7 7.21 -9.28 -3.21
N ASP A 8 7.51 -10.08 -4.22
CA ASP A 8 6.60 -10.38 -5.31
C ASP A 8 5.25 -10.77 -4.72
N LEU A 9 4.20 -10.16 -5.24
CA LEU A 9 2.86 -10.42 -4.77
C LEU A 9 2.47 -11.83 -5.21
N PRO A 10 1.98 -12.70 -4.31
CA PRO A 10 1.48 -14.00 -4.71
C PRO A 10 0.40 -13.88 -5.79
N ASP A 11 0.32 -14.86 -6.70
CA ASP A 11 -0.67 -14.85 -7.79
C ASP A 11 -2.11 -14.70 -7.30
N SER A 12 -2.44 -15.29 -6.15
CA SER A 12 -3.76 -15.15 -5.51
C SER A 12 -4.06 -13.71 -5.11
N VAL A 13 -3.04 -12.96 -4.68
CA VAL A 13 -3.15 -11.54 -4.32
C VAL A 13 -3.31 -10.70 -5.58
N LEU A 14 -2.50 -10.95 -6.61
CA LEU A 14 -2.61 -10.28 -7.91
C LEU A 14 -4.00 -10.50 -8.54
N ALA A 15 -4.51 -11.73 -8.52
CA ALA A 15 -5.85 -12.05 -8.99
C ALA A 15 -6.92 -11.27 -8.20
N ARG A 16 -6.78 -11.18 -6.87
CA ARG A 16 -7.70 -10.39 -6.03
C ARG A 16 -7.65 -8.90 -6.34
N ILE A 17 -6.47 -8.32 -6.54
CA ILE A 17 -6.31 -6.92 -6.92
C ILE A 17 -6.97 -6.65 -8.28
N ARG A 18 -6.74 -7.53 -9.28
CA ARG A 18 -7.38 -7.42 -10.60
C ARG A 18 -8.91 -7.45 -10.48
N MET A 19 -9.47 -8.34 -9.65
CA MET A 19 -10.91 -8.37 -9.39
C MET A 19 -11.41 -7.06 -8.75
N LEU A 20 -10.71 -6.52 -7.75
CA LEU A 20 -11.10 -5.28 -7.08
C LEU A 20 -11.04 -4.05 -8.00
N MET A 21 -10.12 -4.05 -8.96
CA MET A 21 -10.03 -3.00 -9.99
C MET A 21 -11.19 -3.11 -10.99
N SER A 22 -11.57 -4.32 -11.38
CA SER A 22 -12.68 -4.56 -12.33
C SER A 22 -14.07 -4.44 -11.70
N ALA A 23 -14.20 -4.72 -10.41
CA ALA A 23 -15.46 -4.71 -9.66
C ALA A 23 -15.77 -3.36 -9.00
N GLY A 24 -14.94 -2.33 -9.23
CA GLY A 24 -15.22 -0.99 -8.73
C GLY A 24 -16.57 -0.50 -9.25
N HIS A 25 -17.47 -0.12 -8.35
CA HIS A 25 -18.65 0.65 -8.72
C HIS A 25 -18.15 1.94 -9.39
N PRO A 26 -18.64 2.31 -10.58
CA PRO A 26 -18.29 3.57 -11.22
C PRO A 26 -19.04 4.71 -10.52
N GLU A 27 -18.76 4.90 -9.24
CA GLU A 27 -19.05 6.15 -8.56
C GLU A 27 -18.10 7.19 -9.18
N VAL A 28 -18.68 8.07 -9.98
CA VAL A 28 -17.98 9.03 -10.83
C VAL A 28 -16.92 9.78 -10.00
N GLY A 29 -15.64 9.55 -10.32
CA GLY A 29 -14.50 10.21 -9.69
C GLY A 29 -13.73 9.38 -8.65
N HIS A 30 -14.17 8.16 -8.31
CA HIS A 30 -13.40 7.25 -7.46
C HIS A 30 -12.50 6.33 -8.29
N GLU A 31 -11.25 6.18 -7.86
CA GLU A 31 -10.27 5.26 -8.45
C GLU A 31 -9.70 4.31 -7.41
N GLY A 32 -9.27 3.14 -7.87
CA GLY A 32 -8.53 2.17 -7.08
C GLY A 32 -7.06 2.19 -7.47
N CYS A 33 -6.15 2.11 -6.49
CA CYS A 33 -4.72 2.01 -6.75
C CYS A 33 -4.04 1.08 -5.74
N LEU A 34 -2.98 0.39 -6.18
CA LEU A 34 -2.14 -0.41 -5.30
C LEU A 34 -0.96 0.43 -4.81
N LEU A 35 -0.80 0.50 -3.50
CA LEU A 35 0.26 1.21 -2.82
C LEU A 35 1.19 0.20 -2.13
N ARG A 36 2.49 0.42 -2.25
CA ARG A 36 3.51 -0.26 -1.44
C ARG A 36 4.02 0.72 -0.40
N LEU A 37 3.77 0.41 0.88
CA LEU A 37 4.20 1.17 2.03
C LEU A 37 5.43 0.49 2.61
N ALA A 38 6.52 1.22 2.84
CA ALA A 38 7.68 0.72 3.57
C ALA A 38 7.91 1.54 4.84
N PHE A 39 8.01 0.83 5.96
CA PHE A 39 8.22 1.36 7.29
C PHE A 39 9.71 1.23 7.64
N ALA A 40 10.33 2.36 7.99
CA ALA A 40 11.77 2.45 8.29
C ALA A 40 12.06 2.79 9.76
N GLY A 41 11.09 2.55 10.66
CA GLY A 41 11.26 2.71 12.10
C GLY A 41 11.31 4.15 12.63
N ASP A 42 11.01 5.17 11.82
CA ASP A 42 10.97 6.57 12.30
C ASP A 42 9.58 7.02 12.79
N GLU A 43 8.57 6.15 12.76
CA GLU A 43 7.22 6.47 13.20
C GLU A 43 6.71 5.38 14.14
N SER A 44 6.75 5.65 15.44
CA SER A 44 6.12 4.83 16.48
C SER A 44 5.04 5.65 17.20
N ASP A 45 3.91 4.98 17.48
CA ASP A 45 2.75 5.35 18.30
C ASP A 45 1.53 6.03 17.63
N ARG A 46 1.59 6.49 16.38
CA ARG A 46 0.40 7.08 15.71
C ARG A 46 -0.33 6.07 14.81
N PRO A 47 -1.66 5.97 14.86
CA PRO A 47 -2.43 5.08 14.00
C PRO A 47 -2.59 5.65 12.58
N LEU A 48 -1.47 5.76 11.84
CA LEU A 48 -1.38 6.46 10.55
C LEU A 48 -2.40 5.97 9.51
N LEU A 49 -2.58 4.65 9.38
CA LEU A 49 -3.55 4.08 8.43
C LEU A 49 -4.98 4.49 8.79
N SER A 50 -5.35 4.45 10.07
CA SER A 50 -6.67 4.88 10.52
C SER A 50 -6.86 6.39 10.43
N ASP A 51 -5.79 7.18 10.57
CA ASP A 51 -5.82 8.63 10.36
C ASP A 51 -6.15 8.96 8.90
N VAL A 52 -5.43 8.38 7.93
CA VAL A 52 -5.68 8.68 6.52
C VAL A 52 -7.06 8.25 6.04
N ILE A 53 -7.57 7.10 6.51
CA ILE A 53 -8.93 6.63 6.20
C ILE A 53 -9.96 7.68 6.63
N ARG A 54 -9.89 8.15 7.88
CA ARG A 54 -10.84 9.12 8.44
C ARG A 54 -10.68 10.52 7.86
N ARG A 55 -9.44 10.95 7.65
CA ARG A 55 -9.11 12.32 7.23
C ARG A 55 -9.41 12.57 5.76
N PHE A 56 -9.16 11.59 4.90
CA PHE A 56 -9.30 11.73 3.46
C PHE A 56 -10.52 10.98 2.91
N GLY A 57 -11.23 10.23 3.74
CA GLY A 57 -12.42 9.47 3.32
C GLY A 57 -12.07 8.40 2.29
N ILE A 58 -10.93 7.71 2.48
CA ILE A 58 -10.46 6.65 1.58
C ILE A 58 -10.63 5.29 2.25
N ASP A 59 -10.87 4.27 1.45
CA ASP A 59 -10.82 2.89 1.88
C ASP A 59 -9.42 2.32 1.65
N LEU A 60 -8.88 1.63 2.66
CA LEU A 60 -7.62 0.90 2.57
C LEU A 60 -7.86 -0.57 2.90
N SER A 61 -7.40 -1.45 2.02
CA SER A 61 -7.43 -2.89 2.21
C SER A 61 -6.02 -3.46 2.14
N ILE A 62 -5.54 -4.07 3.23
CA ILE A 62 -4.21 -4.70 3.27
C ILE A 62 -4.27 -6.00 2.46
N MET A 63 -3.47 -6.07 1.39
CA MET A 63 -3.48 -7.20 0.46
C MET A 63 -2.42 -8.25 0.82
N HIS A 64 -1.23 -7.77 1.16
CA HIS A 64 -0.07 -8.58 1.50
C HIS A 64 0.92 -7.72 2.29
N GLY A 65 1.86 -8.35 2.98
CA GLY A 65 2.96 -7.64 3.61
C GLY A 65 3.40 -8.30 4.90
N GLN A 66 4.52 -7.80 5.40
CA GLN A 66 5.12 -8.20 6.66
C GLN A 66 5.60 -6.95 7.37
N VAL A 67 5.26 -6.85 8.65
CA VAL A 67 5.75 -5.81 9.54
C VAL A 67 6.25 -6.51 10.79
N ASP A 68 7.52 -6.28 11.10
CA ASP A 68 8.18 -6.74 12.30
C ASP A 68 8.55 -5.54 13.18
N GLU A 69 8.84 -5.81 14.44
CA GLU A 69 9.31 -4.80 15.36
C GLU A 69 10.81 -5.00 15.61
N ILE A 70 11.60 -3.93 15.43
CA ILE A 70 13.02 -3.92 15.78
C ILE A 70 13.23 -2.76 16.74
N GLN A 71 13.67 -3.06 17.97
CA GLN A 71 13.91 -2.06 19.01
C GLN A 71 12.69 -1.15 19.29
N GLY A 72 11.46 -1.70 19.34
CA GLY A 72 10.25 -0.92 19.63
C GLY A 72 9.71 -0.10 18.46
N LYS A 73 10.20 -0.33 17.25
CA LYS A 73 9.86 0.42 16.05
C LYS A 73 9.40 -0.51 14.92
N PRO A 74 8.37 -0.14 14.15
CA PRO A 74 7.88 -0.97 13.05
C PRO A 74 8.82 -0.89 11.84
N PHE A 75 9.20 -2.05 11.32
CA PHE A 75 9.96 -2.23 10.10
C PHE A 75 9.27 -3.22 9.18
N GLY A 76 9.25 -2.93 7.88
CA GLY A 76 8.73 -3.87 6.90
C GLY A 76 7.97 -3.19 5.77
N THR A 77 7.16 -3.99 5.07
CA THR A 77 6.44 -3.54 3.89
C THR A 77 4.99 -4.02 3.89
N LEU A 78 4.07 -3.16 3.44
CA LEU A 78 2.67 -3.50 3.21
C LEU A 78 2.28 -3.15 1.78
N ALA A 79 1.67 -4.11 1.10
CA ALA A 79 0.91 -3.87 -0.12
C ALA A 79 -0.55 -3.61 0.25
N VAL A 80 -1.02 -2.40 -0.06
CA VAL A 80 -2.35 -1.91 0.33
C VAL A 80 -3.09 -1.46 -0.92
N PHE A 81 -4.30 -2.01 -1.11
CA PHE A 81 -5.22 -1.51 -2.10
C PHE A 81 -5.99 -0.31 -1.52
N ALA A 82 -5.86 0.85 -2.15
CA ALA A 82 -6.52 2.08 -1.75
C ALA A 82 -7.60 2.47 -2.76
N ARG A 83 -8.77 2.88 -2.27
CA ARG A 83 -9.89 3.35 -3.10
C ARG A 83 -10.41 4.67 -2.54
N GLY A 84 -10.73 5.60 -3.42
CA GLY A 84 -11.18 6.93 -3.03
C GLY A 84 -11.22 7.88 -4.23
N ALA A 85 -11.68 9.11 -3.99
CA ALA A 85 -11.51 10.19 -4.97
C ALA A 85 -10.01 10.43 -5.23
N ARG A 86 -9.64 10.64 -6.50
CA ARG A 86 -8.24 10.81 -6.92
C ARG A 86 -7.48 11.86 -6.11
N GLU A 87 -8.11 13.00 -5.86
CA GLU A 87 -7.54 14.11 -5.11
C GLU A 87 -7.27 13.71 -3.65
N GLN A 88 -8.16 12.91 -3.06
CA GLN A 88 -8.01 12.40 -1.69
C GLN A 88 -6.94 11.32 -1.59
N LEU A 89 -6.83 10.44 -2.58
CA LEU A 89 -5.75 9.45 -2.66
C LEU A 89 -4.38 10.14 -2.79
N ASN A 90 -4.28 11.18 -3.62
CA ASN A 90 -3.06 11.97 -3.74
C ASN A 90 -2.68 12.64 -2.40
N ALA A 91 -3.66 13.24 -1.72
CA ALA A 91 -3.45 13.89 -0.43
C ALA A 91 -3.03 12.89 0.66
N ALA A 92 -3.65 11.71 0.71
CA ALA A 92 -3.30 10.64 1.63
C ALA A 92 -1.87 10.12 1.39
N VAL A 93 -1.47 9.89 0.14
CA VAL A 93 -0.10 9.48 -0.21
C VAL A 93 0.92 10.53 0.22
N ALA A 94 0.64 11.81 -0.03
CA ALA A 94 1.50 12.91 0.43
C ALA A 94 1.60 12.95 1.96
N HIS A 95 0.50 12.73 2.67
CA HIS A 95 0.46 12.68 4.13
C HIS A 95 1.33 11.55 4.70
N LEU A 96 1.18 10.33 4.17
CA LEU A 96 1.99 9.17 4.56
C LEU A 96 3.50 9.43 4.34
N ARG A 97 3.86 10.05 3.21
CA ARG A 97 5.25 10.42 2.92
C ARG A 97 5.81 11.49 3.86
N CYS A 98 5.00 12.47 4.25
CA CYS A 98 5.38 13.46 5.27
C CYS A 98 5.58 12.82 6.64
N ALA A 99 4.78 11.80 6.96
CA ALA A 99 4.89 10.99 8.16
C ALA A 99 5.93 9.86 7.98
N GLY A 100 7.04 10.10 7.28
CA GLY A 100 8.17 9.16 7.21
C GLY A 100 7.94 7.81 6.50
N ILE A 101 6.74 7.51 6.01
CA ILE A 101 6.46 6.26 5.28
C ILE A 101 6.89 6.42 3.83
N HIS A 102 7.72 5.49 3.35
CA HIS A 102 8.00 5.43 1.92
C HIS A 102 6.81 4.81 1.19
N VAL A 103 6.24 5.56 0.24
CA VAL A 103 5.05 5.13 -0.52
C VAL A 103 5.37 5.08 -2.00
N ASP A 104 5.15 3.93 -2.62
CA ASP A 104 5.25 3.71 -4.06
C ASP A 104 3.89 3.30 -4.66
N ARG A 105 3.55 3.83 -5.84
CA ARG A 105 2.38 3.38 -6.59
C ARG A 105 2.78 2.27 -7.53
N VAL A 106 2.18 1.10 -7.35
CA VAL A 106 2.43 -0.05 -8.22
C VAL A 106 1.60 0.14 -9.49
N SER A 107 2.24 0.66 -10.53
CA SER A 107 1.65 0.86 -11.86
C SER A 107 1.76 -0.37 -12.76
N ASN A 108 2.68 -1.30 -12.46
CA ASN A 108 2.86 -2.54 -13.20
C ASN A 108 2.53 -3.76 -12.34
N LEU A 109 1.40 -4.41 -12.61
CA LEU A 109 0.99 -5.68 -11.98
C LEU A 109 1.43 -6.90 -12.80
N ALA A 110 2.22 -6.69 -13.86
CA ALA A 110 3.06 -7.71 -14.46
C ALA A 110 4.44 -7.51 -13.81
N THR A 111 4.90 -8.39 -12.94
CA THR A 111 5.41 -9.69 -13.37
C THR A 111 5.81 -10.40 -12.09
N GLY A 112 5.13 -11.51 -11.76
CA GLY A 112 5.77 -12.54 -10.95
C GLY A 112 6.78 -13.20 -11.87
N GLU A 113 8.02 -12.70 -11.89
CA GLU A 113 9.07 -13.35 -12.67
C GLU A 113 9.51 -14.56 -11.88
N LEU A 114 9.06 -15.72 -12.37
CA LEU A 114 9.60 -17.03 -12.10
C LEU A 114 11.14 -16.95 -12.06
N SER A 115 11.71 -16.88 -10.86
CA SER A 115 13.11 -17.15 -10.61
C SER A 115 13.20 -18.13 -9.45
N HIS A 116 12.79 -19.36 -9.73
CA HIS A 116 13.32 -20.53 -9.03
C HIS A 116 13.86 -21.46 -10.11
N VAL A 117 15.20 -21.40 -10.26
CA VAL A 117 16.14 -22.43 -10.72
C VAL A 117 15.74 -23.28 -11.93
#